data_AF-A0A1Q2Z0Q4-F1
#
_entry.id   AF-A0A1Q2Z0Q4-F1
#
_cell.length_a   1.000
_cell.length_b   1.000
_cell.length_c   1.000
_cell.angle_alpha   90.00
_cell.angle_beta   90.00
_cell.angle_gamma   90.00
#
_symmetry.space_group_name_H-M   'P 1'
#
loop_
_entity.id
_entity.type
_entity.pdbx_description
1 polymer ?
#
loop_
_entity_poly.entity_id
_entity_poly.type
_entity_poly.pdbx_seq_one_letter_code
_entity_poly.pdbx_strand_id
1 'polypeptide(L)'
;MLEGQASSVRTTPEAGAQVSRSPLLPLAAPAEDPVSTVIGLIYEAGMAPERWPEALGRLADLFGSAAAALHVGETGVPARITMAYGLSEEAVRGYGGCYNALDPVTPAVLAGAAWKAPATLRQIAPALERTRFFTDWMPVP
;
A
#
# COMPACT_ATOMS: atom_id res chain seq x y z
N MET A 1 -80.51 -26.32 32.21
CA MET A 1 -79.57 -27.35 32.70
C MET A 1 -79.17 -28.13 31.46
N LEU A 2 -78.05 -27.76 30.84
CA LEU A 2 -77.66 -28.15 29.47
C LEU A 2 -76.45 -29.08 29.49
N GLU A 3 -76.49 -29.97 28.50
CA GLU A 3 -75.64 -31.11 28.13
C GLU A 3 -74.12 -30.90 28.22
N GLY A 4 -73.40 -31.99 28.50
CA GLY A 4 -71.94 -32.09 28.36
C GLY A 4 -71.56 -33.36 27.62
N GLN A 5 -71.63 -33.31 26.29
CA GLN A 5 -71.19 -34.35 25.36
C GLN A 5 -69.74 -34.09 24.91
N ALA A 6 -68.95 -35.17 24.80
CA ALA A 6 -67.73 -35.33 23.98
C ALA A 6 -66.52 -34.43 24.37
N SER A 7 -65.26 -34.71 24.01
CA SER A 7 -64.63 -35.69 23.16
C SER A 7 -63.13 -35.78 23.52
N SER A 8 -62.51 -36.86 23.09
CA SER A 8 -61.11 -37.27 23.26
C SER A 8 -60.07 -36.25 22.75
N VAL A 9 -58.93 -36.12 23.43
CA VAL A 9 -57.67 -35.66 22.81
C VAL A 9 -56.52 -36.54 23.29
N ARG A 10 -55.99 -37.34 22.35
CA ARG A 10 -54.69 -38.02 22.45
C ARG A 10 -53.59 -36.98 22.61
N THR A 11 -52.75 -37.14 23.62
CA THR A 11 -51.46 -36.44 23.70
C THR A 11 -50.48 -37.06 22.72
N THR A 12 -50.11 -36.30 21.70
CA THR A 12 -48.99 -36.61 20.79
C THR A 12 -47.67 -36.29 21.51
N PRO A 13 -46.64 -37.16 21.48
CA PRO A 13 -45.31 -36.80 21.95
C PRO A 13 -44.63 -35.86 20.95
N GLU A 14 -43.88 -34.90 21.49
CA GLU A 14 -43.10 -33.90 20.78
C GLU A 14 -42.21 -34.50 19.68
N ALA A 15 -42.48 -34.11 18.43
CA ALA A 15 -41.52 -34.22 17.35
C ALA A 15 -40.46 -33.12 17.56
N GLY A 16 -39.31 -33.50 18.11
CA GLY A 16 -38.16 -32.62 18.25
C GLY A 16 -37.78 -32.04 16.89
N ALA A 17 -38.01 -30.74 16.70
CA ALA A 17 -37.56 -30.00 15.54
C ALA A 17 -36.03 -30.00 15.52
N GLN A 18 -35.46 -30.82 14.64
CA GLN A 18 -34.04 -30.82 14.34
C GLN A 18 -33.71 -29.49 13.65
N VAL A 19 -33.15 -28.54 14.42
CA VAL A 19 -32.68 -27.26 13.89
C VAL A 19 -31.51 -27.54 12.96
N SER A 20 -31.78 -27.47 11.65
CA SER A 20 -30.75 -27.49 10.62
C SER A 20 -29.83 -26.29 10.83
N ARG A 21 -28.61 -26.54 11.32
CA ARG A 21 -27.58 -25.52 11.43
C ARG A 21 -27.06 -25.27 10.01
N SER A 22 -27.56 -24.22 9.37
CA SER A 22 -26.95 -23.68 8.15
C SER A 22 -25.45 -23.44 8.40
N PRO A 23 -24.55 -23.85 7.50
CA PRO A 23 -23.16 -23.47 7.62
C PRO A 23 -23.09 -21.95 7.45
N LEU A 24 -22.80 -21.26 8.54
CA LEU A 24 -22.44 -19.85 8.50
C LEU A 24 -21.18 -19.76 7.64
N LEU A 25 -21.35 -19.29 6.39
CA LEU A 25 -20.23 -18.81 5.60
C LEU A 25 -19.47 -17.81 6.49
N PRO A 26 -18.13 -17.95 6.66
CA PRO A 26 -17.36 -16.95 7.37
C PRO A 26 -17.66 -15.60 6.75
N LEU A 27 -18.16 -14.65 7.56
CA LEU A 27 -18.25 -13.26 7.16
C LEU A 27 -16.81 -12.87 6.79
N ALA A 28 -16.55 -12.65 5.50
CA ALA A 28 -15.26 -12.19 5.05
C ALA A 28 -14.88 -10.99 5.94
N ALA A 29 -13.73 -11.08 6.61
CA ALA A 29 -13.22 -9.95 7.36
C ALA A 29 -13.27 -8.72 6.43
N PRO A 30 -13.72 -7.56 6.91
CA PRO A 30 -13.71 -6.37 6.07
C PRO A 30 -12.31 -6.23 5.50
N ALA A 31 -12.20 -6.14 4.17
CA ALA A 31 -10.92 -5.96 3.51
C ALA A 31 -10.21 -4.79 4.20
N GLU A 32 -9.02 -5.06 4.73
CA GLU A 32 -8.25 -4.03 5.42
C GLU A 32 -8.06 -2.84 4.49
N ASP A 33 -8.19 -1.64 5.05
CA ASP A 33 -7.97 -0.41 4.31
C ASP A 33 -6.56 -0.45 3.68
N PRO A 34 -6.44 -0.30 2.34
CA PRO A 34 -5.15 -0.42 1.65
C PRO A 34 -4.09 0.55 2.16
N VAL A 35 -4.50 1.75 2.59
CA VAL A 35 -3.60 2.76 3.17
C VAL A 35 -3.07 2.30 4.52
N SER A 36 -3.95 1.83 5.41
CA SER A 36 -3.59 1.29 6.72
C SER A 36 -2.66 0.08 6.61
N THR A 37 -2.90 -0.77 5.61
CA THR A 37 -2.02 -1.92 5.29
C THR A 37 -0.60 -1.46 4.93
N VAL A 38 -0.47 -0.48 4.03
CA VAL A 38 0.83 0.08 3.63
C VAL A 38 1.54 0.75 4.81
N ILE A 39 0.81 1.50 5.65
CA ILE A 39 1.37 2.09 6.87
C ILE A 39 1.94 1.00 7.78
N GLY A 40 1.19 -0.08 8.02
CA GLY A 40 1.66 -1.23 8.79
C GLY A 40 2.95 -1.82 8.23
N LEU A 41 3.01 -2.05 6.91
CA LEU A 41 4.21 -2.57 6.25
C LEU A 41 5.43 -1.65 6.38
N ILE A 42 5.23 -0.32 6.35
CA ILE A 42 6.31 0.64 6.56
C ILE A 42 6.85 0.54 7.99
N TYR A 43 5.98 0.43 9.00
CA TYR A 43 6.40 0.24 10.39
C TYR A 43 7.21 -1.05 10.56
N GLU A 44 6.70 -2.14 9.99
CA GLU A 44 7.38 -3.43 10.01
C GLU A 44 8.74 -3.39 9.32
N ALA A 45 8.85 -2.76 8.15
CA ALA A 45 10.11 -2.59 7.44
C ALA A 45 11.11 -1.69 8.19
N GLY A 46 10.61 -0.78 9.04
CA GLY A 46 11.43 0.00 9.97
C GLY A 46 12.13 -0.86 11.03
N MET A 47 11.57 -2.03 11.37
CA MET A 47 12.13 -2.98 12.33
C MET A 47 12.88 -4.14 11.66
N ALA A 48 12.49 -4.49 10.44
CA ALA A 48 13.09 -5.55 9.62
C ALA A 48 13.39 -5.03 8.21
N PRO A 49 14.59 -4.45 7.97
CA PRO A 49 14.92 -3.76 6.72
C PRO A 49 14.77 -4.61 5.45
N GLU A 50 14.92 -5.92 5.54
CA GLU A 50 14.69 -6.87 4.45
C GLU A 50 13.25 -6.84 3.90
N ARG A 51 12.30 -6.25 4.63
CA ARG A 51 10.89 -6.09 4.21
C ARG A 51 10.62 -4.83 3.41
N TRP A 52 11.60 -3.94 3.24
CA TRP A 52 11.43 -2.71 2.44
C TRP A 52 10.96 -2.97 1.00
N PRO A 53 11.45 -3.97 0.25
CA PRO A 53 10.96 -4.26 -1.10
C PRO A 53 9.46 -4.58 -1.15
N GLU A 54 8.93 -5.29 -0.15
CA GLU A 54 7.50 -5.58 -0.04
C GLU A 54 6.68 -4.31 0.21
N ALA A 55 7.11 -3.50 1.20
CA ALA A 55 6.45 -2.24 1.53
C ALA A 55 6.44 -1.26 0.33
N LEU A 56 7.57 -1.14 -0.37
CA LEU A 56 7.70 -0.32 -1.58
C LEU A 56 6.84 -0.85 -2.73
N GLY A 57 6.72 -2.17 -2.90
CA GLY A 57 5.83 -2.77 -3.89
C GLY A 57 4.37 -2.42 -3.64
N ARG A 58 3.90 -2.54 -2.40
CA ARG A 58 2.52 -2.14 -2.03
C ARG A 58 2.27 -0.65 -2.17
N LEU A 59 3.29 0.17 -1.88
CA LEU A 59 3.21 1.61 -2.12
C LEU A 59 3.10 1.92 -3.61
N ALA A 60 3.86 1.23 -4.47
CA ALA A 60 3.77 1.39 -5.92
C ALA A 60 2.38 0.99 -6.43
N ASP A 61 1.84 -0.15 -5.99
CA ASP A 61 0.49 -0.60 -6.33
C ASP A 61 -0.58 0.44 -5.92
N LEU A 62 -0.49 0.98 -4.70
CA LEU A 62 -1.44 1.97 -4.17
C LEU A 62 -1.51 3.23 -5.03
N PHE A 63 -0.37 3.67 -5.58
CA PHE A 63 -0.28 4.87 -6.42
C PHE A 63 -0.34 4.57 -7.93
N GLY A 64 -0.51 3.31 -8.33
CA GLY A 64 -0.47 2.91 -9.75
C GLY A 64 0.87 3.20 -10.41
N SER A 65 1.97 3.15 -9.65
CA SER A 65 3.33 3.36 -10.14
C SER A 65 4.00 2.05 -10.53
N ALA A 66 4.87 2.09 -11.55
CA ALA A 66 5.69 0.94 -11.92
C ALA A 66 6.85 0.68 -10.93
N ALA A 67 7.23 1.69 -10.16
CA ALA A 67 8.38 1.64 -9.26
C ALA A 67 8.21 2.53 -8.02
N ALA A 68 8.95 2.21 -6.97
CA ALA A 68 9.07 3.01 -5.76
C ALA A 68 10.50 2.88 -5.19
N ALA A 69 11.03 3.97 -4.63
CA ALA A 69 12.39 4.00 -4.10
C ALA A 69 12.47 4.79 -2.79
N LEU A 70 13.25 4.26 -1.85
CA LEU A 70 13.59 4.94 -0.60
C LEU A 70 14.96 5.59 -0.75
N HIS A 71 15.00 6.91 -0.55
CA HIS A 71 16.21 7.71 -0.57
C HIS A 71 16.62 8.04 0.87
N VAL A 72 17.92 7.92 1.16
CA VAL A 72 18.49 8.31 2.46
C VAL A 72 19.73 9.15 2.20
N GLY A 73 19.85 10.25 2.92
CA GLY A 73 20.99 11.17 2.82
C GLY A 73 21.01 12.15 3.98
N GLU A 74 22.18 12.74 4.21
CA GLU A 74 22.35 13.85 5.14
C GLU A 74 22.14 15.18 4.41
N THR A 75 21.74 16.22 5.15
CA THR A 75 21.63 17.56 4.59
C THR A 75 22.96 18.01 3.99
N GLY A 76 22.94 18.55 2.77
CA GLY A 76 24.14 18.94 2.05
C GLY A 76 24.88 17.80 1.35
N VAL A 77 24.42 16.54 1.49
CA VAL A 77 24.98 15.37 0.79
C VAL A 77 23.94 14.79 -0.17
N PRO A 78 24.32 14.45 -1.43
CA PRO A 78 23.44 13.75 -2.36
C PRO A 78 22.81 12.50 -1.74
N ALA A 79 21.47 12.45 -1.73
CA ALA A 79 20.74 11.29 -1.23
C ALA A 79 20.95 10.07 -2.15
N ARG A 80 21.12 8.89 -1.55
CA ARG A 80 21.24 7.63 -2.29
C ARG A 80 19.95 6.84 -2.23
N ILE A 81 19.60 6.18 -3.33
CA ILE A 81 18.60 5.10 -3.30
C ILE A 81 19.18 3.98 -2.45
N THR A 82 18.55 3.73 -1.31
CA THR A 82 18.97 2.67 -0.39
C THR A 82 18.17 1.40 -0.64
N MET A 83 16.89 1.52 -0.95
CA MET A 83 16.00 0.41 -1.29
C MET A 83 15.12 0.81 -2.49
N ALA A 84 14.78 -0.15 -3.34
CA ALA A 84 13.94 0.09 -4.49
C ALA A 84 13.06 -1.13 -4.82
N TYR A 85 11.92 -0.87 -5.43
CA TYR A 85 11.04 -1.83 -6.08
C TYR A 85 10.79 -1.37 -7.52
N GLY A 86 10.79 -2.31 -8.47
CA GLY A 86 10.51 -2.02 -9.88
C GLY A 86 11.62 -1.28 -10.65
N LEU A 87 12.78 -1.04 -10.02
CA LEU A 87 13.96 -0.45 -10.68
C LEU A 87 15.05 -1.51 -10.90
N SER A 88 15.72 -1.46 -12.05
CA SER A 88 16.90 -2.30 -12.29
C SER A 88 18.08 -1.85 -11.45
N GLU A 89 19.02 -2.75 -11.15
CA GLU A 89 20.25 -2.36 -10.44
C GLU A 89 21.06 -1.31 -11.20
N GLU A 90 21.03 -1.35 -12.54
CA GLU A 90 21.67 -0.34 -13.37
C GLU A 90 21.03 1.03 -13.17
N ALA A 91 19.70 1.12 -13.12
CA ALA A 91 19.01 2.36 -12.84
C ALA A 91 19.33 2.90 -11.44
N VAL A 92 19.38 2.02 -10.43
CA VAL A 92 19.75 2.39 -9.05
C VAL A 92 21.18 2.93 -8.98
N ARG A 93 22.15 2.25 -9.63
CA ARG A 93 23.55 2.71 -9.69
C ARG A 93 23.68 4.02 -10.48
N GLY A 94 22.98 4.14 -11.61
CA GLY A 94 22.97 5.33 -12.45
C GLY A 94 22.44 6.57 -11.72
N TYR A 95 21.46 6.38 -10.84
CA TYR A 95 20.94 7.46 -10.00
C TYR A 95 22.03 8.05 -9.09
N GLY A 96 22.74 7.22 -8.33
CA GLY A 96 23.80 7.69 -7.42
C GLY A 96 24.97 8.38 -8.11
N GLY A 97 25.24 8.09 -9.38
CA GLY A 97 26.35 8.67 -10.14
C GLY A 97 25.98 9.94 -10.91
N CYS A 98 25.03 9.83 -11.85
CA CYS A 98 24.77 10.89 -12.83
C CYS A 98 23.43 11.58 -12.60
N TYR A 99 22.38 10.83 -12.26
CA TYR A 99 21.02 11.37 -12.30
C TYR A 99 20.61 12.08 -11.02
N ASN A 100 21.24 11.82 -9.87
CA ASN A 100 21.00 12.61 -8.65
C ASN A 100 21.28 14.11 -8.87
N ALA A 101 22.36 14.44 -9.59
CA ALA A 101 22.71 15.83 -9.90
C ALA A 101 21.74 16.51 -10.87
N LEU A 102 20.98 15.70 -11.64
CA LEU A 102 20.00 16.17 -12.61
C LEU A 102 18.56 16.09 -12.08
N ASP A 103 18.35 15.43 -10.94
CA ASP A 103 17.06 15.29 -10.29
C ASP A 103 16.60 16.67 -9.77
N PRO A 104 15.47 17.19 -10.25
CA PRO A 104 14.99 18.51 -9.84
C PRO A 104 14.58 18.61 -8.37
N VAL A 105 14.42 17.48 -7.67
CA VAL A 105 14.11 17.43 -6.25
C VAL A 105 15.37 17.57 -5.39
N THR A 106 16.54 17.18 -5.93
CA THR A 106 17.83 17.20 -5.20
C THR A 106 18.18 18.57 -4.61
N PRO A 107 18.08 19.71 -5.33
CA PRO A 107 18.40 21.01 -4.74
C PRO A 107 17.58 21.34 -3.49
N ALA A 108 16.28 21.00 -3.49
CA ALA A 108 15.41 21.22 -2.34
C ALA A 108 15.79 20.30 -1.17
N VAL A 109 16.11 19.02 -1.44
CA VAL A 109 16.59 18.06 -0.44
C VAL A 109 17.91 18.53 0.18
N LEU A 110 18.87 18.97 -0.64
CA LEU A 110 20.16 19.49 -0.19
C LEU A 110 20.01 20.76 0.66
N ALA A 111 19.04 21.61 0.34
CA ALA A 111 18.69 22.79 1.12
C ALA A 111 17.93 22.46 2.43
N GLY A 112 17.65 21.19 2.71
CA GLY A 112 16.95 20.75 3.91
C GLY A 112 15.45 21.05 3.90
N ALA A 113 14.83 21.11 2.71
CA ALA A 113 13.39 21.35 2.61
C ALA A 113 12.59 20.27 3.34
N ALA A 114 11.76 20.68 4.29
CA ALA A 114 10.78 19.82 4.94
C ALA A 114 9.49 19.77 4.08
N TRP A 115 9.30 18.68 3.35
CA TRP A 115 8.08 18.45 2.58
C TRP A 115 6.89 18.31 3.53
N LYS A 116 5.90 19.19 3.40
CA LYS A 116 4.68 19.17 4.26
C LYS A 116 3.54 18.36 3.65
N ALA A 117 3.67 17.99 2.38
CA ALA A 117 2.69 17.21 1.65
C ALA A 117 3.39 16.41 0.55
N PRO A 118 2.80 15.27 0.11
CA PRO A 118 3.22 14.60 -1.10
C PRO A 118 3.16 15.55 -2.30
N ALA A 119 4.14 15.46 -3.19
CA ALA A 119 4.21 16.25 -4.40
C ALA A 119 4.61 15.36 -5.57
N THR A 120 4.04 15.66 -6.74
CA THR A 120 4.44 15.05 -8.01
C THR A 120 5.65 15.79 -8.57
N LEU A 121 6.46 15.09 -9.37
CA LEU A 121 7.63 15.70 -9.98
C LEU A 121 7.27 16.85 -10.94
N ARG A 122 6.10 16.80 -11.60
CA ARG A 122 5.59 17.92 -12.43
C ARG A 122 5.25 19.18 -11.62
N GLN A 123 4.78 19.03 -10.37
CA GLN A 123 4.52 20.16 -9.49
C GLN A 123 5.83 20.85 -9.04
N ILE A 124 6.91 20.08 -8.90
CA ILE A 124 8.22 20.57 -8.47
C ILE A 124 9.00 21.14 -9.65
N ALA A 125 8.94 20.48 -10.80
CA ALA A 125 9.62 20.86 -12.03
C ALA A 125 8.68 20.74 -13.25
N PRO A 126 7.93 21.81 -13.59
CA PRO A 126 7.01 21.80 -14.72
C PRO A 126 7.67 21.54 -16.08
N ALA A 127 8.97 21.81 -16.21
CA ALA A 127 9.76 21.57 -17.42
C ALA A 127 10.54 20.24 -17.40
N LEU A 128 10.24 19.36 -16.43
CA LEU A 128 10.93 18.10 -16.21
C LEU A 128 11.05 17.24 -17.47
N GLU A 129 10.00 17.16 -18.28
CA GLU A 129 9.95 16.29 -19.47
C GLU A 129 11.03 16.64 -20.52
N ARG A 130 11.65 17.81 -20.41
CA ARG A 130 12.75 18.27 -21.27
C ARG A 130 14.15 17.99 -20.71
N THR A 131 14.24 17.37 -19.53
CA THR A 131 15.51 17.10 -18.86
C THR A 131 16.07 15.74 -19.26
N ARG A 132 17.41 15.59 -19.26
CA ARG A 132 18.07 14.27 -19.37
C ARG A 132 17.65 13.32 -18.26
N PHE A 133 17.37 13.84 -17.07
CA PHE A 133 16.84 13.05 -15.96
C PHE A 133 15.55 12.33 -16.37
N PHE A 134 14.60 13.06 -16.96
CA PHE A 134 13.34 12.46 -17.40
C PHE A 134 13.52 11.56 -18.62
N THR A 135 14.26 12.02 -19.63
CA THR A 135 14.38 11.32 -20.91
C THR A 135 15.26 10.07 -20.87
N ASP A 136 16.31 10.06 -20.04
CA ASP A 136 17.25 8.94 -19.99
C ASP A 136 16.99 7.98 -18.81
N TRP A 137 16.54 8.49 -17.64
CA TRP A 137 16.43 7.68 -16.40
C TRP A 137 14.99 7.31 -16.02
N MET A 138 13.99 8.13 -16.36
CA MET A 138 12.57 7.82 -16.16
C MET A 138 11.84 7.61 -17.49
N PRO A 139 12.21 6.61 -18.31
CA PRO A 139 11.48 6.37 -19.54
C PRO A 139 10.02 6.08 -19.20
N VAL A 140 9.14 6.92 -19.74
CA VAL A 140 7.71 6.66 -19.72
C VAL A 140 7.48 5.47 -20.66
N PRO A 141 6.77 4.40 -20.22
CA PRO A 141 6.34 3.35 -21.14
C PRO A 141 5.43 3.89 -22.25
#